data_AF-A0A2X1PL72-F1
#
_entry.id   AF-A0A2X1PL72-F1
#
_cell.length_a   1.000
_cell.length_b   1.000
_cell.length_c   1.000
_cell.angle_alpha   90.00
_cell.angle_beta   90.00
_cell.angle_gamma   90.00
#
_symmetry.space_group_name_H-M   'P 1'
#
loop_
_entity.id
_entity.type
_entity.pdbx_description
1 polymer ?
#
loop_
_entity_poly.entity_id
_entity_poly.type
_entity_poly.pdbx_seq_one_letter_code
_entity_poly.pdbx_strand_id
1 'polypeptide(L)'
;MLDEPFSALDAISRHQLQDLAFELLEDKSVLLVTHDPQEALRLSQRIFVLRSPESHQTALSAVILPEGNAPRELHQANLWALQQQLLQELGGEQ
;
A
#
# COMPACT_ATOMS: atom_id res chain seq x y z
N MET A 1 -3.50 13.88 0.83
CA MET A 1 -2.38 13.09 0.30
C MET A 1 -1.46 12.80 1.46
N LEU A 2 -1.08 11.54 1.62
CA LEU A 2 -0.16 11.08 2.65
C LEU A 2 1.07 10.51 1.93
N ASP A 3 2.26 10.99 2.29
CA ASP A 3 3.52 10.59 1.68
C ASP A 3 4.41 9.99 2.75
N GLU A 4 4.64 8.67 2.67
CA GLU A 4 5.40 7.88 3.64
C GLU A 4 5.02 8.13 5.12
N PRO A 5 3.72 8.21 5.46
CA PRO A 5 3.26 8.75 6.75
C PRO A 5 3.61 7.87 7.96
N PHE A 6 3.96 6.60 7.75
CA PHE A 6 4.19 5.62 8.81
C PHE A 6 5.62 5.06 8.87
N SER A 7 6.50 5.50 7.96
CA SER A 7 7.85 4.95 7.75
C SER A 7 8.78 5.04 8.96
N ALA A 8 8.58 6.04 9.83
CA ALA A 8 9.42 6.30 11.00
C ALA A 8 8.91 5.65 12.31
N LEU A 9 7.84 4.85 12.25
CA LEU A 9 7.18 4.28 13.42
C LEU A 9 7.58 2.82 13.65
N ASP A 10 7.61 2.42 14.92
CA ASP A 10 7.67 1.00 15.27
C ASP A 10 6.38 0.27 14.88
N ALA A 11 6.41 -1.06 14.91
CA ALA A 11 5.31 -1.89 14.42
C ALA A 11 3.97 -1.62 15.14
N ILE A 12 3.98 -1.37 16.45
CA ILE A 12 2.75 -1.16 17.23
C ILE A 12 2.21 0.24 16.93
N SER A 13 3.06 1.27 17.04
CA SER A 13 2.66 2.65 16.79
C SER A 13 2.16 2.83 15.35
N ARG A 14 2.81 2.18 14.38
CA ARG A 14 2.39 2.16 12.98
C ARG A 14 0.99 1.61 12.83
N HIS A 15 0.71 0.43 13.40
CA HIS A 15 -0.62 -0.18 13.32
C HIS A 15 -1.70 0.75 13.91
N GLN A 16 -1.46 1.31 15.09
CA GLN A 16 -2.40 2.24 15.72
C GLN A 16 -2.65 3.50 14.89
N LEU A 17 -1.60 4.08 14.30
CA LEU A 17 -1.74 5.26 13.47
C LEU A 17 -2.45 4.95 12.15
N GLN A 18 -2.27 3.76 11.59
CA GLN A 18 -2.99 3.31 10.39
C GLN A 18 -4.49 3.18 10.66
N ASP A 19 -4.88 2.61 11.81
CA ASP A 19 -6.28 2.52 12.22
C ASP A 19 -6.88 3.92 12.40
N LEU A 20 -6.17 4.81 13.11
CA LEU A 20 -6.61 6.20 13.31
C LEU A 20 -6.71 6.96 11.98
N ALA A 21 -5.75 6.78 11.07
CA ALA A 21 -5.76 7.43 9.78
C ALA A 21 -6.95 6.96 8.92
N PHE A 22 -7.30 5.68 9.00
CA PHE A 22 -8.48 5.16 8.32
C PHE A 22 -9.77 5.82 8.84
N GLU A 23 -9.97 5.85 10.16
CA GLU A 23 -11.15 6.47 10.78
C GLU A 23 -11.28 7.96 10.43
N LEU A 24 -10.19 8.72 10.51
CA LEU A 24 -10.21 10.16 10.24
C LEU A 24 -10.44 10.52 8.76
N LEU A 25 -10.20 9.57 7.86
CA LEU A 25 -10.23 9.79 6.42
C LEU A 25 -11.34 9.03 5.69
N GLU A 26 -12.23 8.35 6.40
CA GLU A 26 -13.31 7.50 5.84
C GLU A 26 -14.10 8.20 4.72
N ASP A 27 -14.52 9.45 4.93
CA ASP A 27 -15.30 10.23 3.95
C ASP A 27 -14.46 11.07 2.98
N LYS A 28 -13.16 10.76 2.84
CA LYS A 28 -12.23 11.56 2.04
C LYS A 28 -11.62 10.74 0.91
N SER A 29 -11.32 11.43 -0.20
CA SER A 29 -10.44 10.87 -1.23
C SER A 29 -8.99 10.98 -0.76
N VAL A 30 -8.34 9.85 -0.53
CA VAL A 30 -6.96 9.76 -0.05
C VAL A 30 -6.06 9.15 -1.12
N LEU A 31 -4.94 9.82 -1.38
CA LEU A 31 -3.78 9.23 -2.05
C LEU A 31 -2.73 8.94 -0.98
N LEU A 32 -2.40 7.66 -0.81
CA LEU A 32 -1.33 7.16 0.05
C LEU A 32 -0.15 6.75 -0.84
N VAL A 33 1.02 7.35 -0.59
CA VAL A 33 2.28 6.97 -1.20
C VAL A 33 3.11 6.26 -0.13
N THR A 34 3.55 5.05 -0.43
CA THR A 34 4.32 4.20 0.48
C THR A 34 5.18 3.22 -0.32
N HIS A 35 6.35 2.89 0.23
CA HIS A 35 7.21 1.81 -0.24
C HIS A 35 6.93 0.47 0.44
N ASP A 36 6.01 0.41 1.42
CA ASP A 36 5.66 -0.83 2.12
C ASP A 36 4.36 -1.44 1.55
N PRO A 37 4.43 -2.61 0.88
CA PRO A 37 3.26 -3.32 0.36
C PRO A 37 2.20 -3.63 1.41
N GLN A 38 2.60 -3.83 2.66
CA GLN A 38 1.67 -4.17 3.74
C GLN A 38 0.74 -3.00 4.05
N GLU A 39 1.26 -1.78 4.03
CA GLU A 39 0.47 -0.56 4.25
C GLU A 39 -0.51 -0.35 3.09
N ALA A 40 -0.01 -0.50 1.86
CA ALA A 40 -0.82 -0.40 0.65
C ALA A 40 -1.98 -1.41 0.69
N LEU A 41 -1.70 -2.68 1.02
CA LEU A 41 -2.71 -3.73 1.15
C LEU A 41 -3.67 -3.51 2.31
N ARG A 42 -3.20 -3.01 3.45
CA ARG A 42 -4.05 -2.79 4.62
C ARG A 42 -5.10 -1.70 4.37
N LEU A 43 -4.69 -0.55 3.84
CA LEU A 43 -5.53 0.65 3.84
C LEU A 43 -6.19 0.96 2.48
N SER A 44 -5.61 0.53 1.36
CA SER A 44 -6.01 1.03 0.04
C SER A 44 -7.18 0.25 -0.55
N GLN A 45 -8.07 0.95 -1.25
CA GLN A 45 -9.11 0.29 -2.08
C GLN A 45 -8.59 -0.05 -3.48
N ARG A 46 -7.61 0.70 -3.96
CA ARG A 46 -6.96 0.55 -5.27
C ARG A 46 -5.48 0.80 -5.10
N ILE A 47 -4.65 -0.06 -5.66
CA ILE A 47 -3.20 0.04 -5.57
C ILE A 47 -2.63 0.17 -6.98
N PHE A 48 -1.72 1.11 -7.15
CA PHE A 48 -0.91 1.27 -8.35
C PHE A 48 0.55 1.21 -7.94
N VAL A 49 1.36 0.50 -8.71
CA VAL A 49 2.81 0.50 -8.54
C VAL A 49 3.40 1.45 -9.56
N LEU A 50 4.17 2.42 -9.08
CA LEU A 50 4.95 3.31 -9.92
C LEU A 50 6.18 2.55 -10.41
N ARG A 51 6.37 2.49 -11.73
CA ARG A 51 7.48 1.78 -12.38
C ARG A 51 8.32 2.76 -13.19
N SER A 52 9.61 2.48 -13.26
CA SER A 52 10.54 3.16 -14.17
C SER A 52 11.32 2.15 -15.01
N PRO A 53 10.67 1.46 -15.98
CA PRO A 53 11.31 0.41 -16.76
C PRO A 53 12.52 0.90 -17.58
N GLU A 54 12.58 2.18 -17.91
CA GLU A 54 13.72 2.83 -18.54
C GLU A 54 13.98 4.20 -17.92
N SER A 55 15.23 4.67 -18.01
CA SER A 55 15.56 6.04 -17.60
C SER A 55 14.70 7.02 -18.42
N HIS A 56 13.94 7.86 -17.72
CA HIS A 56 12.98 8.84 -18.28
C HIS A 56 11.60 8.30 -18.71
N GLN A 57 11.25 7.04 -18.42
CA GLN A 57 9.90 6.53 -18.64
C GLN A 57 9.26 6.10 -17.32
N THR A 58 8.36 6.92 -16.78
CA THR A 58 7.56 6.57 -15.60
C THR A 58 6.19 6.05 -16.05
N ALA A 59 5.81 4.88 -15.56
CA ALA A 59 4.53 4.24 -15.85
C ALA A 59 3.86 3.74 -14.57
N LEU A 60 2.53 3.65 -14.58
CA LEU A 60 1.77 2.97 -13.52
C LEU A 60 1.48 1.53 -13.94
N SER A 61 1.47 0.62 -12.98
CA SER A 61 0.95 -0.73 -13.17
C SER A 61 -0.53 -0.74 -13.56
N ALA A 62 -1.02 -1.89 -14.02
CA ALA A 62 -2.44 -2.17 -13.91
C ALA A 62 -2.91 -2.01 -12.46
N VAL A 63 -4.17 -1.58 -12.29
CA VAL A 63 -4.76 -1.43 -10.96
C VAL A 63 -4.86 -2.78 -10.26
N ILE A 64 -4.39 -2.83 -9.02
CA ILE A 64 -4.54 -3.98 -8.13
C ILE A 64 -5.68 -3.67 -7.17
N LEU A 65 -6.64 -4.60 -7.08
CA LEU A 65 -7.82 -4.48 -6.23
C LEU A 65 -7.74 -5.52 -5.10
N PRO A 66 -7.28 -5.12 -3.91
CA PRO A 66 -7.28 -6.03 -2.76
C PRO A 66 -8.73 -6.37 -2.35
N GLU A 67 -8.98 -7.65 -2.11
CA GLU A 67 -10.28 -8.14 -1.63
C GLU A 67 -10.54 -7.72 -0.18
N GLY A 68 -11.82 -7.59 0.19
CA GLY A 68 -12.23 -7.21 1.55
C GLY A 68 -12.13 -5.71 1.84
N ASN A 69 -12.60 -5.33 3.03
CA ASN A 69 -12.68 -3.94 3.47
C ASN A 69 -11.40 -3.52 4.21
N ALA A 70 -10.97 -2.28 3.99
CA ALA A 70 -9.94 -1.66 4.83
C ALA A 70 -10.52 -1.29 6.21
N PRO A 71 -9.69 -1.27 7.27
CA PRO A 71 -8.31 -1.75 7.30
C PRO A 71 -8.25 -3.29 7.30
N ARG A 72 -7.44 -3.87 6.41
CA ARG A 72 -7.33 -5.33 6.25
C ARG A 72 -6.31 -5.95 7.20
N GLU A 73 -6.66 -7.09 7.75
CA GLU A 73 -5.75 -7.91 8.53
C GLU A 73 -4.92 -8.84 7.62
N LEU A 74 -3.61 -8.65 7.61
CA LEU A 74 -2.68 -9.28 6.64
C LEU A 74 -2.47 -10.79 6.85
N HIS A 75 -2.93 -11.34 7.97
CA HIS A 75 -2.85 -12.77 8.25
C HIS A 75 -3.89 -13.62 7.48
N GLN A 76 -4.75 -12.98 6.67
CA GLN A 76 -5.69 -13.69 5.80
C GLN A 76 -4.94 -14.29 4.58
N ALA A 77 -5.11 -15.60 4.36
CA ALA A 77 -4.35 -16.36 3.35
C ALA A 77 -4.49 -15.83 1.91
N ASN A 78 -5.57 -15.11 1.60
CA ASN A 78 -5.83 -14.53 0.28
C ASN A 78 -4.96 -13.28 -0.03
N LEU A 79 -4.41 -12.59 0.98
CA LEU A 79 -3.61 -11.38 0.77
C LEU A 79 -2.12 -11.67 0.54
N TRP A 80 -1.65 -12.85 0.91
CA TRP A 80 -0.25 -13.24 0.73
C TRP A 80 0.19 -13.21 -0.73
N ALA A 81 -0.63 -13.73 -1.65
CA ALA A 81 -0.31 -13.73 -3.07
C ALA A 81 -0.17 -12.30 -3.64
N LEU A 82 -1.06 -11.40 -3.22
CA LEU A 82 -1.00 -9.98 -3.61
C LEU A 82 0.23 -9.28 -3.02
N GLN A 83 0.61 -9.61 -1.78
CA GLN A 83 1.83 -9.09 -1.18
C GLN A 83 3.07 -9.51 -1.96
N GLN A 84 3.16 -10.79 -2.33
CA GLN A 84 4.25 -11.30 -3.15
C GLN A 84 4.30 -10.62 -4.52
N GLN A 85 3.14 -10.41 -5.15
CA GLN A 85 3.06 -9.66 -6.40
C GLN A 85 3.60 -8.23 -6.22
N LEU A 86 3.13 -7.48 -5.21
CA LEU A 86 3.60 -6.12 -4.96
C LEU A 86 5.12 -6.05 -4.67
N LEU A 87 5.64 -7.00 -3.91
CA LEU A 87 7.08 -7.10 -3.64
C LEU A 87 7.89 -7.35 -4.92
N GLN A 88 7.41 -8.20 -5.83
CA GLN A 88 8.07 -8.41 -7.13
C GLN A 88 8.03 -7.15 -7.98
N GLU A 89 6.91 -6.43 -7.97
CA GLU A 89 6.74 -5.20 -8.75
C GLU A 89 7.64 -4.06 -8.24
N LEU A 90 7.92 -4.01 -6.93
CA LEU A 90 8.85 -3.05 -6.33
C LEU A 90 10.31 -3.50 -6.40
N GLY A 91 10.58 -4.81 -6.31
CA GLY A 91 11.92 -5.38 -6.30
C GLY A 91 12.57 -5.58 -7.67
N GLY A 92 11.86 -5.24 -8.75
CA GLY A 92 12.32 -5.36 -10.14
C GLY A 92 13.42 -4.39 -10.57
N GLU A 93 13.99 -3.59 -9.65
CA GLU A 93 15.16 -2.74 -9.90
C GLU A 93 16.48 -3.45 -9.56
N GLN A 94 16.80 -4.53 -10.30
CA GLN A 94 18.17 -5.08 -10.36
C GLN A 94 18.62 -5.31 -11.80
#